data_AF-A0A6H9SCX2-F1
#
_entry.id   AF-A0A6H9SCX2-F1
#
_cell.length_a   1.000
_cell.length_b   1.000
_cell.length_c   1.000
_cell.angle_alpha   90.00
_cell.angle_beta   90.00
_cell.angle_gamma   90.00
#
_symmetry.space_group_name_H-M   'P 1'
#
loop_
_entity.id
_entity.type
_entity.pdbx_description
1 polymer ?
#
loop_
_entity_poly.entity_id
_entity_poly.type
_entity_poly.pdbx_seq_one_letter_code
_entity_poly.pdbx_strand_id
1 'polypeptide(L)'
;MNEKQRKEFETELECNFAISVPNVSRFRVNVFQQQLHVGMVIRTITAEIPNFEKLQLPASLKHVIMEKRGLVLVVGGTGSGKSTSLAAMIDYRNENSAGHIITVEDPVEYVHKHKKSMITHREVGVDCHSWHNALKNTLRQAPDVILIGEI
;
A
#
# COMPACT_ATOMS: atom_id res chain seq x y z
N MET A 1 10.82 7.82 -14.99
CA MET A 1 11.58 6.55 -14.98
C MET A 1 13.02 6.82 -14.61
N ASN A 2 13.48 6.25 -13.50
CA ASN A 2 14.90 6.17 -13.17
C ASN A 2 15.62 5.13 -14.06
N GLU A 3 16.94 5.02 -13.96
CA GLU A 3 17.73 4.10 -14.81
C GLU A 3 17.28 2.64 -14.70
N LYS A 4 16.95 2.18 -13.48
CA LYS A 4 16.45 0.82 -13.24
C LYS A 4 15.14 0.56 -13.99
N GLN A 5 14.18 1.48 -13.88
CA GLN A 5 12.87 1.37 -14.53
C GLN A 5 12.99 1.45 -16.06
N ARG A 6 13.93 2.24 -16.60
CA ARG A 6 14.19 2.27 -18.05
C ARG A 6 14.69 0.93 -18.54
N LYS A 7 15.67 0.35 -17.84
CA LYS A 7 16.21 -0.97 -18.17
C LYS A 7 15.16 -2.08 -18.08
N GLU A 8 14.31 -2.02 -17.07
CA GLU A 8 13.17 -2.94 -16.93
C GLU A 8 12.22 -2.84 -18.12
N PHE A 9 11.78 -1.63 -18.50
CA PHE A 9 10.93 -1.43 -19.66
C PHE A 9 11.58 -1.86 -20.98
N GLU A 10 12.88 -1.60 -21.16
CA GLU A 10 13.63 -2.04 -22.34
C GLU A 10 13.71 -3.56 -22.46
N THR A 11 13.69 -4.28 -21.32
CA THR A 11 13.81 -5.74 -21.28
C THR A 11 12.45 -6.44 -21.35
N GLU A 12 11.47 -5.94 -20.58
CA GLU A 12 10.17 -6.59 -20.38
C GLU A 12 9.05 -5.97 -21.25
N LEU A 13 9.30 -4.84 -21.94
CA LEU A 13 8.31 -4.06 -22.70
C LEU A 13 7.12 -3.52 -21.88
N GLU A 14 7.21 -3.65 -20.55
CA GLU A 14 6.29 -3.09 -19.57
C GLU A 14 7.04 -2.70 -18.29
N CYS A 15 6.51 -1.71 -17.57
CA CYS A 15 7.08 -1.27 -16.29
C CYS A 15 6.01 -0.58 -15.45
N ASN A 16 5.96 -0.94 -14.16
CA ASN A 16 5.05 -0.36 -13.18
C ASN A 16 5.86 0.42 -12.14
N PHE A 17 5.45 1.64 -11.83
CA PHE A 17 6.07 2.43 -10.76
C PHE A 17 5.14 3.52 -10.22
N ALA A 18 5.47 4.06 -9.05
CA ALA A 18 4.83 5.25 -8.51
C ALA A 18 5.70 6.50 -8.71
N ILE A 19 5.06 7.65 -8.95
CA ILE A 19 5.68 8.98 -8.91
C ILE A 19 4.97 9.87 -7.89
N SER A 20 5.71 10.80 -7.30
CA SER A 20 5.15 11.83 -6.41
C SER A 20 5.38 13.20 -7.05
N VAL A 21 4.30 13.95 -7.25
CA VAL A 21 4.37 15.34 -7.72
C VAL A 21 4.07 16.24 -6.52
N PRO A 22 5.04 17.03 -6.03
CA PRO A 22 4.87 17.90 -4.87
C PRO A 22 3.64 18.80 -5.02
N ASN A 23 2.84 18.91 -3.96
CA ASN A 23 1.61 19.71 -3.89
C ASN A 23 0.48 19.32 -4.86
N VAL A 24 0.59 18.19 -5.58
CA VAL A 24 -0.46 17.70 -6.49
C VAL A 24 -1.00 16.37 -6.00
N SER A 25 -0.27 15.28 -6.21
CA SER A 25 -0.64 13.93 -5.78
C SER A 25 0.50 12.94 -6.02
N ARG A 26 0.34 11.72 -5.51
CA ARG A 26 1.05 10.55 -6.02
C ARG A 26 0.27 9.93 -7.18
N PHE A 27 0.98 9.28 -8.09
CA PHE A 27 0.41 8.58 -9.23
C PHE A 27 1.03 7.21 -9.41
N ARG A 28 0.21 6.21 -9.73
CA ARG A 28 0.65 4.92 -10.25
C ARG A 28 0.75 5.04 -11.75
N VAL A 29 1.92 4.70 -12.28
CA VAL A 29 2.24 4.75 -13.70
C VAL A 29 2.48 3.32 -14.18
N ASN A 30 1.77 2.93 -15.23
CA ASN A 30 2.03 1.73 -15.99
C ASN A 30 2.46 2.16 -17.39
N VAL A 31 3.67 1.79 -17.80
CA VAL A 31 4.22 2.03 -19.14
C VAL A 31 4.28 0.69 -19.87
N PHE A 32 3.85 0.64 -21.12
CA PHE A 32 3.74 -0.59 -21.90
C PHE A 32 3.94 -0.32 -23.39
N GLN A 33 4.14 -1.36 -24.19
CA GLN A 33 4.15 -1.25 -25.65
C GLN A 33 2.83 -1.74 -26.26
N GLN A 34 2.24 -0.95 -27.17
CA GLN A 34 1.09 -1.33 -27.98
C GLN A 34 1.34 -1.03 -29.46
N GLN A 35 1.15 -2.01 -30.35
CA GLN A 35 1.34 -1.84 -31.80
C GLN A 35 2.65 -1.10 -32.16
N LEU A 36 3.78 -1.49 -31.54
CA LEU A 36 5.09 -0.86 -31.69
C LEU A 36 5.22 0.58 -31.15
N HIS A 37 4.20 1.13 -30.51
CA HIS A 37 4.20 2.43 -29.86
C HIS A 37 4.25 2.30 -28.34
N VAL A 38 4.88 3.25 -27.66
CA VAL A 38 4.88 3.31 -26.19
C VAL A 38 3.57 3.92 -25.72
N GLY A 39 2.87 3.22 -24.83
CA GLY A 39 1.67 3.67 -24.12
C GLY A 39 1.95 3.88 -22.63
N MET A 40 1.14 4.72 -21.99
CA MET A 40 1.21 4.95 -20.55
C MET A 40 -0.18 5.17 -19.97
N VAL A 41 -0.47 4.52 -18.85
CA VAL A 41 -1.65 4.77 -18.02
C VAL A 41 -1.19 5.36 -16.69
N ILE A 42 -1.74 6.53 -16.34
CA ILE A 42 -1.46 7.23 -15.08
C ILE A 42 -2.75 7.26 -14.26
N ARG A 43 -2.69 6.73 -13.04
CA ARG A 43 -3.81 6.71 -12.09
C ARG A 43 -3.42 7.46 -10.82
N THR A 44 -4.30 8.33 -10.34
CA THR A 44 -4.10 9.06 -9.08
C THR A 44 -4.14 8.09 -7.90
N ILE A 45 -3.16 8.20 -7.00
CA ILE A 45 -3.15 7.50 -5.71
C ILE A 45 -3.86 8.41 -4.70
N THR A 46 -4.93 7.91 -4.07
CA THR A 46 -5.76 8.70 -3.16
C THR A 46 -4.96 9.11 -1.92
N ALA A 47 -4.81 10.42 -1.70
CA ALA A 47 -4.02 10.93 -0.57
C ALA A 47 -4.81 10.98 0.75
N GLU A 48 -6.14 11.08 0.68
CA GLU A 48 -7.00 11.15 1.87
C GLU A 48 -7.53 9.77 2.23
N ILE A 49 -7.23 9.31 3.44
CA ILE A 49 -7.77 8.08 4.00
C ILE A 49 -9.15 8.40 4.59
N PRO A 50 -10.24 7.80 4.07
CA PRO A 50 -11.56 7.99 4.65
C PRO A 50 -11.61 7.38 6.07
N ASN A 51 -12.31 8.04 6.99
CA ASN A 51 -12.56 7.47 8.31
C ASN A 51 -13.72 6.45 8.27
N PHE A 52 -13.89 5.69 9.35
CA PHE A 52 -14.93 4.66 9.48
C PHE A 52 -16.34 5.17 9.22
N GLU A 53 -16.65 6.40 9.66
CA GLU A 53 -17.97 7.02 9.53
C GLU A 53 -18.29 7.32 8.06
N LYS A 54 -17.33 7.89 7.33
CA LYS A 54 -17.44 8.18 5.90
C LYS A 54 -17.63 6.92 5.06
N LEU A 55 -17.03 5.81 5.48
CA LEU A 55 -17.17 4.50 4.81
C LEU A 55 -18.34 3.66 5.32
N GLN A 56 -19.06 4.11 6.36
CA GLN A 56 -20.12 3.35 7.03
C GLN A 56 -19.67 1.93 7.45
N LEU A 57 -18.41 1.79 7.85
CA LEU A 57 -17.87 0.50 8.27
C LEU A 57 -18.49 0.05 9.61
N PRO A 58 -18.80 -1.25 9.77
CA PRO A 58 -19.30 -1.78 11.03
C PRO A 58 -18.37 -1.47 12.20
N ALA A 59 -18.94 -1.04 13.33
CA ALA A 59 -18.16 -0.75 14.54
C ALA A 59 -17.36 -1.96 15.05
N SER A 60 -17.81 -3.18 14.76
CA SER A 60 -17.07 -4.42 15.06
C SER A 60 -15.65 -4.41 14.49
N LEU A 61 -15.41 -3.80 13.33
CA LEU A 61 -14.09 -3.72 12.71
C LEU A 61 -13.09 -2.85 13.51
N LYS A 62 -13.59 -1.88 14.31
CA LYS A 62 -12.75 -1.12 15.25
C LYS A 62 -12.18 -2.01 16.35
N HIS A 63 -12.95 -3.00 16.81
CA HIS A 63 -12.48 -3.97 17.79
C HIS A 63 -11.47 -4.93 17.16
N VAL A 64 -11.80 -5.46 15.96
CA VAL A 64 -10.93 -6.38 15.21
C VAL A 64 -9.54 -5.79 14.98
N ILE A 65 -9.44 -4.54 14.52
CA ILE A 65 -8.13 -3.94 14.25
C ILE A 65 -7.33 -3.60 15.50
N MET A 66 -7.97 -3.54 16.67
CA MET A 66 -7.29 -3.29 17.95
C MET A 66 -6.82 -4.56 18.65
N GLU A 67 -7.16 -5.74 18.11
CA GLU A 67 -6.66 -7.00 18.64
C GLU A 67 -5.13 -7.05 18.64
N LYS A 68 -4.55 -7.56 19.72
CA LYS A 68 -3.09 -7.57 19.90
C LYS A 68 -2.40 -8.51 18.92
N ARG A 69 -3.08 -9.60 18.53
CA ARG A 69 -2.56 -10.67 17.68
C ARG A 69 -3.72 -11.33 16.93
N GLY A 70 -3.47 -11.81 15.73
CA GLY A 70 -4.46 -12.50 14.93
C GLY A 70 -4.15 -12.39 13.44
N LEU A 71 -4.98 -13.03 12.62
CA LEU A 71 -4.97 -12.88 11.18
C LEU A 71 -6.34 -12.36 10.75
N VAL A 72 -6.36 -11.24 10.02
CA VAL A 72 -7.56 -10.64 9.45
C VAL A 72 -7.44 -10.72 7.93
N LEU A 73 -8.43 -11.33 7.28
CA LEU A 73 -8.51 -11.42 5.83
C LEU A 73 -9.67 -10.56 5.34
N VAL A 74 -9.37 -9.58 4.48
CA VAL A 74 -10.38 -8.75 3.81
C VAL A 74 -10.49 -9.21 2.36
N VAL A 75 -11.62 -9.82 2.02
CA VAL A 75 -11.86 -10.45 0.72
C VAL A 75 -12.97 -9.73 -0.05
N GLY A 76 -12.95 -9.84 -1.38
CA GLY A 76 -13.91 -9.18 -2.27
C GLY A 76 -13.35 -8.92 -3.66
N GLY A 77 -14.22 -8.65 -4.62
CA GLY A 77 -13.83 -8.36 -6.02
C GLY A 77 -12.99 -7.07 -6.15
N THR A 78 -12.41 -6.86 -7.33
CA THR A 78 -11.74 -5.59 -7.67
C THR A 78 -12.74 -4.44 -7.57
N GLY A 79 -12.33 -3.32 -6.96
CA GLY A 79 -13.18 -2.14 -6.79
C GLY A 79 -14.23 -2.24 -5.66
N SER A 80 -14.25 -3.32 -4.87
CA SER A 80 -15.19 -3.47 -3.74
C SER A 80 -14.84 -2.67 -2.47
N GLY A 81 -13.77 -1.86 -2.51
CA GLY A 81 -13.36 -1.01 -1.38
C GLY A 81 -12.50 -1.71 -0.31
N LYS A 82 -11.88 -2.87 -0.63
CA LYS A 82 -11.00 -3.61 0.30
C LYS A 82 -9.86 -2.76 0.85
N SER A 83 -9.04 -2.21 -0.04
CA SER A 83 -7.86 -1.43 0.33
C SER A 83 -8.26 -0.16 1.08
N THR A 84 -9.35 0.48 0.67
CA THR A 84 -9.90 1.66 1.37
C THR A 84 -10.38 1.31 2.79
N SER A 85 -11.01 0.16 2.97
CA SER A 85 -11.45 -0.31 4.29
C SER A 85 -10.26 -0.67 5.18
N LEU A 86 -9.26 -1.36 4.64
CA LEU A 86 -8.01 -1.67 5.34
C LEU A 86 -7.25 -0.41 5.75
N ALA A 87 -7.17 0.59 4.85
CA ALA A 87 -6.57 1.87 5.16
C ALA A 87 -7.29 2.56 6.33
N ALA A 88 -8.63 2.61 6.31
CA ALA A 88 -9.40 3.16 7.43
C ALA A 88 -9.13 2.41 8.75
N MET A 89 -9.06 1.09 8.72
CA MET A 89 -8.72 0.24 9.86
C MET A 89 -7.33 0.56 10.41
N ILE A 90 -6.30 0.56 9.56
CA ILE A 90 -4.92 0.87 9.93
C ILE A 90 -4.81 2.28 10.51
N ASP A 91 -5.48 3.27 9.92
CA ASP A 91 -5.46 4.64 10.40
C ASP A 91 -6.14 4.78 11.78
N TYR A 92 -7.23 4.06 12.01
CA TYR A 92 -7.85 3.98 13.34
C TYR A 92 -6.90 3.39 14.38
N ARG A 93 -6.17 2.31 14.07
CA ARG A 93 -5.17 1.77 15.00
C ARG A 93 -4.04 2.75 15.25
N ASN A 94 -3.56 3.42 14.21
CA ASN A 94 -2.52 4.45 14.28
C ASN A 94 -2.91 5.62 15.21
N GLU A 95 -4.19 5.98 15.26
CA GLU A 95 -4.72 7.00 16.18
C GLU A 95 -4.89 6.53 17.62
N ASN A 96 -5.13 5.22 17.82
CA ASN A 96 -5.61 4.70 19.10
C ASN A 96 -4.59 3.83 19.84
N SER A 97 -3.52 3.36 19.18
CA SER A 97 -2.45 2.57 19.78
C SER A 97 -1.07 3.12 19.45
N ALA A 98 -0.16 3.06 20.42
CA ALA A 98 1.27 3.14 20.13
C ALA A 98 1.76 1.78 19.63
N GLY A 99 2.76 1.77 18.76
CA GLY A 99 3.33 0.57 18.18
C GLY A 99 3.98 0.82 16.83
N HIS A 100 4.37 -0.26 16.17
CA HIS A 100 4.96 -0.25 14.83
C HIS A 100 4.06 -1.00 13.85
N ILE A 101 3.52 -0.26 12.88
CA ILE A 101 2.73 -0.80 11.77
C ILE A 101 3.64 -0.86 10.54
N ILE A 102 3.75 -2.02 9.91
CA ILE A 102 4.51 -2.18 8.67
C ILE A 102 3.55 -2.59 7.57
N THR A 103 3.54 -1.87 6.45
CA THR A 103 2.82 -2.29 5.25
C THR A 103 3.80 -2.83 4.22
N VAL A 104 3.42 -3.91 3.55
CA VAL A 104 4.14 -4.46 2.40
C VAL A 104 3.14 -4.53 1.26
N GLU A 105 3.40 -3.79 0.18
CA GLU A 105 2.43 -3.54 -0.90
C GLU A 105 3.11 -3.47 -2.27
N ASP A 106 2.34 -3.58 -3.35
CA ASP A 106 2.81 -3.49 -4.74
C ASP A 106 1.76 -2.83 -5.67
N PRO A 107 1.76 -1.49 -5.83
CA PRO A 107 2.52 -0.49 -5.07
C PRO A 107 1.76 -0.06 -3.80
N VAL A 108 2.36 0.84 -3.00
CA VAL A 108 1.69 1.42 -1.82
C VAL A 108 0.48 2.25 -2.24
N GLU A 109 -0.71 1.86 -1.77
CA GLU A 109 -1.99 2.52 -2.15
C GLU A 109 -2.33 3.72 -1.29
N TYR A 110 -2.11 3.64 0.02
CA TYR A 110 -2.40 4.71 0.97
C TYR A 110 -1.16 5.04 1.79
N VAL A 111 -0.82 6.33 1.87
CA VAL A 111 0.31 6.79 2.68
C VAL A 111 -0.20 7.28 4.02
N HIS A 112 0.01 6.48 5.06
CA HIS A 112 -0.34 6.86 6.41
C HIS A 112 0.74 7.76 7.01
N LYS A 113 0.32 8.87 7.62
CA LYS A 113 1.22 9.70 8.45
C LYS A 113 1.39 9.05 9.82
N HIS A 114 2.57 9.22 10.42
CA HIS A 114 2.76 8.85 11.83
C HIS A 114 1.77 9.60 12.72
N LYS A 115 1.13 8.88 13.65
CA LYS A 115 0.29 9.44 14.72
C LYS A 115 0.78 8.89 16.07
N LYS A 116 0.03 8.02 16.74
CA LYS A 116 0.54 7.29 17.92
C LYS A 116 1.43 6.13 17.54
N SER A 117 1.18 5.51 16.38
CA SER A 117 2.03 4.45 15.84
C SER A 117 3.08 5.00 14.87
N MET A 118 4.25 4.36 14.86
CA MET A 118 5.21 4.45 13.77
C MET A 118 4.71 3.61 12.60
N ILE A 119 4.84 4.11 11.38
CA ILE A 119 4.37 3.44 10.16
C ILE A 119 5.48 3.36 9.14
N THR A 120 5.82 2.14 8.74
CA THR A 120 6.80 1.88 7.69
C THR A 120 6.08 1.27 6.48
N HIS A 121 6.07 1.98 5.36
CA HIS A 121 5.57 1.43 4.09
C HIS A 121 6.74 0.80 3.35
N ARG A 122 6.53 -0.39 2.78
CA ARG A 122 7.51 -1.08 1.96
C ARG A 122 6.89 -1.50 0.64
N GLU A 123 7.31 -0.86 -0.43
CA GLU A 123 6.87 -1.17 -1.79
C GLU A 123 7.77 -2.26 -2.40
N VAL A 124 7.14 -3.32 -2.93
CA VAL A 124 7.84 -4.38 -3.66
C VAL A 124 8.39 -3.82 -4.97
N GLY A 125 9.62 -4.20 -5.32
CA GLY A 125 10.34 -3.66 -6.49
C GLY A 125 11.05 -2.33 -6.24
N VAL A 126 10.65 -1.57 -5.20
CA VAL A 126 11.24 -0.27 -4.84
C VAL A 126 12.02 -0.34 -3.52
N ASP A 127 11.35 -0.58 -2.40
CA ASP A 127 11.94 -0.64 -1.06
C ASP A 127 12.41 -2.05 -0.67
N CYS A 128 11.96 -3.05 -1.42
CA CYS A 128 12.33 -4.44 -1.23
C CYS A 128 12.30 -5.21 -2.54
N HIS A 129 13.15 -6.24 -2.66
CA HIS A 129 13.27 -6.99 -3.92
C HIS A 129 12.10 -7.92 -4.22
N SER A 130 11.43 -8.45 -3.19
CA SER A 130 10.35 -9.43 -3.34
C SER A 130 9.51 -9.51 -2.07
N TRP A 131 8.28 -10.01 -2.20
CA TRP A 131 7.40 -10.35 -1.07
C TRP A 131 8.08 -11.24 -0.02
N HIS A 132 8.78 -12.29 -0.47
CA HIS A 132 9.50 -13.20 0.43
C HIS A 132 10.54 -12.45 1.27
N ASN A 133 11.38 -11.63 0.62
CA ASN A 133 12.39 -10.84 1.30
C ASN A 133 11.77 -9.77 2.19
N ALA A 134 10.65 -9.18 1.78
CA ALA A 134 9.93 -8.20 2.58
C ALA A 134 9.46 -8.85 3.90
N LEU A 135 8.61 -9.88 3.81
CA LEU A 135 7.99 -10.54 4.97
C LEU A 135 9.02 -11.16 5.91
N LYS A 136 10.06 -11.84 5.37
CA LYS A 136 11.12 -12.45 6.18
C LYS A 136 11.87 -11.41 7.04
N ASN A 137 12.08 -10.22 6.52
CA ASN A 137 12.77 -9.14 7.23
C ASN A 137 11.83 -8.35 8.14
N THR A 138 10.57 -8.16 7.75
CA THR A 138 9.54 -7.49 8.54
C THR A 138 9.41 -8.10 9.94
N LEU A 139 9.47 -9.43 10.07
CA LEU A 139 9.42 -10.11 11.38
C LEU A 139 10.58 -9.72 12.34
N ARG A 140 11.69 -9.20 11.83
CA ARG A 140 12.84 -8.71 12.62
C ARG A 140 12.80 -7.20 12.88
N GLN A 141 11.80 -6.50 12.36
CA GLN A 141 11.65 -5.05 12.50
C GLN A 141 10.75 -4.67 13.69
N ALA A 142 10.52 -5.62 14.61
CA ALA A 142 9.62 -5.49 15.76
C ALA A 142 8.23 -4.89 15.40
N PRO A 143 7.48 -5.47 14.44
CA PRO A 143 6.15 -4.99 14.10
C PRO A 143 5.11 -5.43 15.14
N ASP A 144 4.19 -4.54 15.46
CA ASP A 144 2.95 -4.85 16.16
C ASP A 144 1.83 -5.23 15.20
N VAL A 145 1.84 -4.67 13.98
CA VAL A 145 0.91 -4.99 12.90
C VAL A 145 1.66 -5.06 11.59
N ILE A 146 1.32 -6.06 10.78
CA ILE A 146 1.79 -6.19 9.40
C ILE A 146 0.56 -6.17 8.49
N LEU A 147 0.50 -5.19 7.60
CA LEU A 147 -0.41 -5.20 6.45
C LEU A 147 0.32 -5.87 5.28
N ILE A 148 -0.29 -6.89 4.71
CA ILE A 148 0.14 -7.52 3.47
C ILE A 148 -0.89 -7.11 2.42
N GLY A 149 -0.44 -6.43 1.37
CA GLY A 149 -1.28 -6.06 0.22
C GLY A 149 -1.81 -7.27 -0.55
N GLU A 150 -2.41 -7.03 -1.71
CA GLU A 150 -2.95 -8.10 -2.56
C GLU A 150 -1.83 -9.11 -2.92
N ILE A 151 -2.06 -10.39 -2.60
CA ILE A 151 -1.17 -11.53 -2.88
C ILE A 151 -1.53 -12.12 -4.24
#